data_AF-A0A2N5YP11-F1
#
_entry.id   AF-A0A2N5YP11-F1
#
_cell.length_a   1.000
_cell.length_b   1.000
_cell.length_c   1.000
_cell.angle_alpha   90.00
_cell.angle_beta   90.00
_cell.angle_gamma   90.00
#
_symmetry.space_group_name_H-M   'P 1'
#
loop_
_entity.id
_entity.type
_entity.pdbx_description
1 polymer ?
#
loop_
_entity_poly.entity_id
_entity_poly.type
_entity_poly.pdbx_seq_one_letter_code
_entity_poly.pdbx_strand_id
1 'polypeptide(L)'
;MSDSSQISKYLKFKQGTAKGLPKAPHKPILILSVIKGIETGLISDNKIFITPELVSFFRSFWDKLVVTGHTPNFSLPFFHLKNEKSGIWKLKCKPGFDSAITSSN
;
A
#
# COMPACT_ATOMS: atom_id res chain seq x y z
N MET A 1 6.78 20.70 -18.38
CA MET A 1 6.48 20.77 -16.94
C MET A 1 5.18 20.00 -16.73
N SER A 2 5.25 18.69 -16.42
CA SER A 2 4.04 17.89 -16.22
C SER A 2 3.36 18.34 -14.94
N ASP A 3 2.10 18.76 -15.05
CA ASP A 3 1.28 19.28 -13.97
C ASP A 3 1.30 18.39 -12.72
N SER A 4 1.85 18.92 -11.62
CA SER A 4 1.78 18.34 -10.27
C SER A 4 0.34 18.03 -9.84
N SER A 5 -0.66 18.68 -10.46
CA SER A 5 -2.09 18.41 -10.34
C SER A 5 -2.44 16.93 -10.62
N GLN A 6 -1.81 16.31 -11.62
CA GLN A 6 -2.10 14.92 -12.00
C GLN A 6 -1.59 13.92 -10.96
N ILE A 7 -0.42 14.14 -10.37
CA ILE A 7 0.18 13.22 -9.39
C ILE A 7 -0.69 13.10 -8.13
N SER A 8 -1.25 14.23 -7.67
CA SER A 8 -2.11 14.26 -6.49
C SER A 8 -3.35 13.35 -6.62
N LYS A 9 -3.87 13.17 -7.85
CA LYS A 9 -4.98 12.27 -8.14
C LYS A 9 -4.61 10.82 -7.90
N TYR A 10 -3.38 10.43 -8.23
CA TYR A 10 -2.90 9.05 -8.09
C TYR A 10 -2.43 8.71 -6.67
N LEU A 11 -2.02 9.71 -5.89
CA LEU A 11 -1.55 9.56 -4.50
C LEU A 11 -2.64 9.79 -3.43
N LYS A 12 -3.91 9.92 -3.83
CA LYS A 12 -5.05 9.97 -2.91
C LYS A 12 -5.56 8.55 -2.65
N PHE A 13 -5.41 8.09 -1.40
CA PHE A 13 -5.86 6.77 -0.97
C PHE A 13 -7.11 6.87 -0.08
N LYS A 14 -8.06 5.95 -0.27
CA LYS A 14 -9.15 5.74 0.68
C LYS A 14 -8.61 5.09 1.95
N GLN A 15 -8.46 5.89 3.00
CA GLN A 15 -8.01 5.45 4.31
C GLN A 15 -9.19 5.06 5.20
N GLY A 16 -9.02 4.03 6.02
CA GLY A 16 -10.00 3.66 7.04
C GLY A 16 -10.07 4.70 8.16
N THR A 17 -11.19 4.69 8.87
CA THR A 17 -11.43 5.56 10.02
C THR A 17 -11.89 4.70 11.19
N ALA A 18 -11.30 4.89 12.37
CA ALA A 18 -11.73 4.24 13.61
C ALA A 18 -12.06 5.33 14.65
N LYS A 19 -13.01 5.05 15.54
CA LYS A 19 -13.44 6.01 16.57
C LYS A 19 -12.25 6.36 17.47
N GLY A 20 -11.94 7.66 17.57
CA GLY A 20 -10.84 8.16 18.40
C GLY A 20 -9.45 8.06 17.75
N LEU A 21 -9.34 7.64 16.48
CA LEU A 21 -8.08 7.61 15.74
C LEU A 21 -8.16 8.48 14.47
N PRO A 22 -7.04 9.07 14.03
CA PRO A 22 -6.96 9.73 12.73
C PRO A 22 -7.09 8.71 11.58
N LYS A 23 -7.04 9.19 10.33
CA LYS A 23 -7.10 8.31 9.15
C LYS A 23 -5.99 7.26 9.19
N ALA A 24 -6.34 6.03 8.83
CA ALA A 24 -5.44 4.88 8.89
C ALA A 24 -4.26 5.03 7.90
N PRO A 25 -3.00 5.02 8.37
CA PRO A 25 -1.83 5.36 7.54
C PRO A 25 -1.30 4.21 6.68
N HIS A 26 -1.89 3.01 6.76
CA HIS A 26 -1.35 1.78 6.16
C HIS A 26 -1.07 1.87 4.66
N LYS A 27 -1.99 2.41 3.87
CA LYS A 27 -1.82 2.52 2.41
C LYS A 27 -0.70 3.51 2.04
N PRO A 28 -0.68 4.75 2.57
CA PRO A 28 0.45 5.66 2.38
C PRO A 28 1.81 5.04 2.74
N ILE A 29 1.92 4.37 3.89
CA ILE A 29 3.19 3.75 4.34
C ILE A 29 3.62 2.64 3.38
N LEU A 30 2.68 1.82 2.88
CA LEU A 30 2.99 0.79 1.88
C LEU A 30 3.53 1.40 0.58
N ILE A 31 2.94 2.50 0.11
CA ILE A 31 3.40 3.16 -1.12
C ILE A 31 4.79 3.76 -0.94
N LEU A 32 5.11 4.36 0.20
CA LEU A 32 6.47 4.80 0.53
C LEU A 32 7.46 3.63 0.54
N SER A 33 7.04 2.48 1.06
CA SER A 33 7.86 1.26 1.09
C SER A 33 8.16 0.75 -0.32
N VAL A 34 7.17 0.80 -1.22
CA VAL A 34 7.35 0.45 -2.64
C VAL A 34 8.28 1.44 -3.33
N ILE A 35 8.12 2.75 -3.11
CA ILE A 35 9.04 3.77 -3.65
C ILE A 35 10.47 3.48 -3.19
N LYS A 36 10.66 3.12 -1.91
CA LYS A 36 11.98 2.75 -1.40
C LYS A 36 12.52 1.47 -2.07
N GLY A 37 11.66 0.49 -2.31
CA GLY A 37 12.01 -0.71 -3.07
C GLY A 37 12.49 -0.40 -4.48
N ILE A 38 11.86 0.57 -5.16
CA ILE A 38 12.28 1.03 -6.49
C ILE A 38 13.64 1.74 -6.41
N GLU A 39 13.79 2.70 -5.47
CA GLU A 39 15.06 3.44 -5.27
C GLU A 39 16.25 2.51 -4.99
N THR A 40 16.03 1.44 -4.23
CA THR A 40 17.08 0.51 -3.82
C THR A 40 17.36 -0.58 -4.85
N GLY A 41 16.61 -0.62 -5.95
CA GLY A 41 16.71 -1.68 -6.96
C GLY A 41 16.07 -3.00 -6.56
N LEU A 42 15.45 -3.10 -5.37
CA LEU A 42 14.68 -4.28 -4.95
C LEU A 42 13.50 -4.53 -5.90
N ILE A 43 12.88 -3.47 -6.39
CA ILE A 43 11.78 -3.50 -7.35
C ILE A 43 12.29 -2.90 -8.66
N SER A 44 12.79 -3.76 -9.54
CA SER A 44 13.33 -3.37 -10.86
C SER A 44 12.28 -3.33 -11.96
N ASP A 45 11.17 -4.05 -11.78
CA ASP A 45 10.08 -4.17 -12.74
C ASP A 45 8.76 -3.64 -12.15
N ASN A 46 7.76 -3.40 -13.00
CA ASN A 46 6.40 -3.07 -12.59
C ASN A 46 5.64 -4.30 -12.03
N LYS A 47 6.27 -5.01 -11.10
CA LYS A 47 5.78 -6.20 -10.41
C LYS A 47 6.25 -6.12 -8.97
N ILE A 48 5.31 -6.06 -8.04
CA ILE A 48 5.60 -5.88 -6.63
C ILE A 48 5.23 -7.18 -5.92
N PHE A 49 6.24 -7.89 -5.44
CA PHE A 49 6.06 -9.09 -4.65
C PHE A 49 6.06 -8.75 -3.16
N ILE A 50 5.32 -9.53 -2.37
CA ILE A 50 5.43 -9.47 -0.90
C ILE A 50 6.71 -10.20 -0.53
N THR A 51 7.76 -9.44 -0.21
CA THR A 51 9.06 -9.98 0.24
C THR A 51 9.37 -9.52 1.67
N PRO A 52 10.26 -10.23 2.40
CA PRO A 52 10.71 -9.80 3.73
C PRO A 52 11.30 -8.38 3.74
N GLU A 53 12.03 -8.01 2.69
CA GLU A 53 12.66 -6.69 2.54
C GLU A 53 11.59 -5.59 2.40
N LEU A 54 10.56 -5.80 1.59
CA LEU A 54 9.46 -4.86 1.45
C LEU A 54 8.69 -4.69 2.78
N VAL A 55 8.47 -5.77 3.51
CA VAL A 55 7.85 -5.73 4.85
C VAL A 55 8.76 -4.99 5.85
N SER A 56 10.07 -5.17 5.74
CA SER A 56 11.06 -4.45 6.56
C SER A 56 11.03 -2.94 6.30
N PHE A 57 10.95 -2.51 5.04
CA PHE A 57 10.77 -1.09 4.69
C PHE A 57 9.46 -0.53 5.28
N PHE A 58 8.37 -1.29 5.17
CA PHE A 58 7.08 -0.90 5.75
C PHE A 58 7.17 -0.70 7.26
N ARG A 59 7.75 -1.64 8.00
CA ARG A 59 7.94 -1.53 9.45
C ARG A 59 8.83 -0.35 9.79
N SER A 60 9.94 -0.18 9.08
CA SER A 60 10.87 0.93 9.28
C SER A 60 10.20 2.29 9.09
N PHE A 61 9.36 2.45 8.06
CA PHE A 61 8.60 3.69 7.86
C PHE A 61 7.48 3.85 8.87
N TRP A 62 6.82 2.77 9.25
CA TRP A 62 5.79 2.78 10.27
C TRP A 62 6.34 3.33 11.59
N ASP A 63 7.42 2.76 12.09
CA ASP A 63 8.03 3.13 13.37
C ASP A 63 8.53 4.57 13.37
N LYS A 64 8.94 5.10 12.21
CA LYS A 64 9.42 6.48 12.06
C LYS A 64 8.31 7.53 11.91
N LEU A 65 7.19 7.18 11.26
CA LEU A 65 6.20 8.15 10.79
C LEU A 65 4.84 8.01 11.46
N VAL A 66 4.51 6.85 12.01
CA VAL A 66 3.20 6.57 12.59
C VAL A 66 3.28 6.67 14.11
N VAL A 67 2.85 7.82 14.63
CA VAL A 67 2.75 8.09 16.09
C VAL A 67 1.38 7.78 16.67
N THR A 68 0.46 7.29 15.84
CA THR A 68 -0.95 7.03 16.20
C THR A 68 -1.11 5.60 16.74
N GLY A 69 -2.17 5.34 17.52
CA GLY A 69 -2.46 4.00 18.08
C GLY A 69 -2.84 2.90 17.08
N HIS A 70 -2.53 3.04 15.79
CA HIS A 70 -2.73 2.00 14.79
C HIS A 70 -1.64 0.91 14.92
N THR A 71 -1.97 -0.31 14.51
CA THR A 71 -1.01 -1.43 14.44
C THR A 71 -0.42 -1.59 13.03
N PRO A 72 0.87 -1.97 12.90
CA PRO A 72 1.55 -2.13 11.62
C PRO A 72 1.12 -3.41 10.88
N ASN A 73 -0.11 -3.45 10.36
CA ASN A 73 -0.59 -4.55 9.55
C ASN A 73 -0.28 -4.33 8.06
N PHE A 74 0.65 -5.12 7.52
CA PHE A 74 1.09 -5.04 6.13
C PHE A 74 0.12 -5.68 5.12
N SER A 75 -0.51 -6.81 5.46
CA SER A 75 -1.25 -7.63 4.50
C SER A 75 -2.50 -6.92 3.97
N LEU A 76 -3.19 -6.20 4.86
CA LEU A 76 -4.45 -5.55 4.57
C LEU A 76 -4.35 -4.39 3.53
N PRO A 77 -3.41 -3.43 3.66
CA PRO A 77 -3.26 -2.38 2.64
C PRO A 77 -2.86 -2.94 1.28
N PHE A 78 -2.01 -3.98 1.22
CA PHE A 78 -1.58 -4.59 -0.06
C PHE A 78 -2.78 -5.11 -0.87
N PHE A 79 -3.72 -5.78 -0.20
CA PHE A 79 -4.93 -6.29 -0.84
C PHE A 79 -5.92 -5.17 -1.20
N HIS A 80 -6.12 -4.20 -0.31
CA HIS A 80 -7.12 -3.14 -0.52
C HIS A 80 -6.71 -2.04 -1.50
N LEU A 81 -5.42 -1.91 -1.84
CA LEU A 81 -4.98 -0.95 -2.85
C LEU A 81 -5.63 -1.19 -4.23
N LYS A 82 -6.01 -2.44 -4.55
CA LYS A 82 -6.73 -2.76 -5.79
C LYS A 82 -8.09 -2.06 -5.92
N ASN A 83 -8.69 -1.68 -4.78
CA ASN A 83 -10.01 -1.04 -4.73
C ASN A 83 -9.91 0.50 -4.85
N GLU A 84 -8.70 1.05 -5.03
CA GLU A 84 -8.51 2.49 -5.19
C GLU A 84 -8.97 2.95 -6.57
N LYS A 85 -9.68 4.08 -6.60
CA LYS A 85 -10.21 4.67 -7.85
C LYS A 85 -9.13 5.07 -8.84
N SER A 86 -7.90 5.30 -8.37
CA SER A 86 -6.77 5.67 -9.21
C SER A 86 -6.33 4.55 -10.16
N GLY A 87 -6.68 3.29 -9.86
CA GLY A 87 -6.37 2.14 -10.73
C GLY A 87 -4.88 1.80 -10.85
N ILE A 88 -4.02 2.43 -10.04
CA ILE A 88 -2.55 2.26 -10.11
C ILE A 88 -2.09 0.90 -9.61
N TRP A 89 -2.89 0.24 -8.78
CA TRP A 89 -2.54 -1.03 -8.15
C TRP A 89 -3.40 -2.15 -8.71
N LYS A 90 -2.76 -3.10 -9.39
CA LYS A 90 -3.41 -4.29 -9.94
C LYS A 90 -2.95 -5.50 -9.14
N LEU A 91 -3.86 -6.03 -8.31
CA LEU A 91 -3.55 -7.23 -7.53
C LEU A 91 -3.54 -8.46 -8.45
N LYS A 92 -2.43 -9.20 -8.43
CA LYS A 92 -2.33 -10.52 -9.05
C LYS A 92 -2.12 -11.56 -7.96
N CYS A 93 -3.08 -12.46 -7.79
CA CYS A 93 -2.93 -13.57 -6.86
C CYS A 93 -2.08 -14.68 -7.46
N LYS A 94 -1.53 -15.53 -6.58
CA LYS A 94 -0.95 -16.79 -7.02
C LYS A 94 -2.06 -17.66 -7.61
N PRO A 95 -1.80 -18.39 -8.71
CA PRO A 95 -2.76 -19.32 -9.28
C PRO A 95 -3.34 -20.24 -8.20
N GLY A 96 -4.68 -20.36 -8.15
CA GLY A 96 -5.37 -21.20 -7.16
C GLY A 96 -5.78 -20.47 -5.87
N PHE A 97 -5.42 -19.20 -5.71
CA PHE A 97 -5.90 -18.33 -4.61
C PHE A 97 -6.93 -17.30 -5.07
N ASP A 98 -7.43 -17.43 -6.30
CA ASP A 98 -8.39 -16.50 -6.91
C ASP A 98 -9.77 -16.52 -6.22
N SER A 99 -10.15 -17.65 -5.62
CA SER A 99 -11.38 -17.83 -4.83
C SER A 99 -11.37 -17.12 -3.47
N ALA A 100 -10.20 -16.69 -2.97
CA ALA A 100 -10.09 -15.88 -1.76
C ALA A 100 -10.38 -14.39 -2.02
N ILE A 101 -10.55 -14.00 -3.29
CA ILE A 101 -10.72 -12.62 -3.74
C ILE A 101 -12.21 -12.28 -3.95
N THR A 102 -13.09 -13.29 -4.01
CA THR A 102 -14.54 -13.11 -4.09
C THR A 102 -15.05 -12.46 -2.81
N SER A 103 -15.51 -11.23 -2.96
CA SER A 103 -16.37 -10.55 -2.00
C SER A 103 -17.55 -11.45 -1.64
N SER A 104 -17.73 -11.75 -0.36
CA SER A 104 -19.06 -12.12 0.14
C SER A 104 -20.00 -10.95 -0.19
N ASN A 105 -21.14 -11.29 -0.79
CA ASN A 105 -22.23 -10.38 -1.19
C ASN A 105 -22.70 -9.47 -0.06
#